data_AF-A0A3A9E9U3-F1
#
_entry.id   AF-A0A3A9E9U3-F1
#
_cell.length_a   1.000
_cell.length_b   1.000
_cell.length_c   1.000
_cell.angle_alpha   90.00
_cell.angle_beta   90.00
_cell.angle_gamma   90.00
#
_symmetry.space_group_name_H-M   'P 1'
#
loop_
_entity.id
_entity.type
_entity.pdbx_description
1 polymer ?
#
loop_
_entity_poly.entity_id
_entity_poly.type
_entity_poly.pdbx_seq_one_letter_code
_entity_poly.pdbx_strand_id
1 'polypeptide(L)'
;MEKNYKHYCVIDAENRYKTLVLVLEGHTQYYELAEGERLLDAPAPGNLCKPKWNGTTWEESATAEEIEAWRQENFGHETEVPPVNPGPTMSERIASLEKQLTDAQMAMAEIYEQTENTSTDIMLAQAETYEKALALETRIETLEGGETNG
;
A
#
# COMPACT_ATOMS: atom_id res chain seq x y z
N MET A 1 -11.50 -32.28 25.89
CA MET A 1 -12.77 -31.52 25.95
C MET A 1 -12.94 -30.84 24.62
N GLU A 2 -13.87 -31.31 23.78
CA GLU A 2 -14.32 -30.53 22.63
C GLU A 2 -14.97 -29.26 23.18
N LYS A 3 -14.44 -28.09 22.82
CA LYS A 3 -15.12 -26.84 23.11
C LYS A 3 -16.39 -26.84 22.26
N ASN A 4 -17.55 -26.91 22.89
CA ASN A 4 -18.82 -26.78 22.20
C ASN A 4 -19.02 -25.32 21.82
N TYR A 5 -18.51 -24.95 20.65
CA TYR A 5 -18.67 -23.63 20.07
C TYR A 5 -19.30 -23.73 18.70
N LYS A 6 -20.19 -22.78 18.39
CA LYS A 6 -20.87 -22.70 17.10
C LYS A 6 -21.17 -21.25 16.76
N HIS A 7 -21.08 -20.91 15.48
CA HIS A 7 -21.47 -19.59 14.99
C HIS A 7 -22.95 -19.59 14.61
N TYR A 8 -23.64 -18.51 14.98
CA TYR A 8 -25.04 -18.28 14.66
C TYR A 8 -25.21 -16.92 14.01
N CYS A 9 -26.11 -16.83 13.05
CA CYS A 9 -26.54 -15.55 12.53
C CYS A 9 -27.52 -14.93 13.54
N VAL A 10 -27.38 -13.63 13.80
CA VAL A 10 -28.40 -12.85 14.51
C VAL A 10 -29.33 -12.25 13.49
N ILE A 11 -30.62 -12.46 13.69
CA ILE A 11 -31.67 -11.83 12.89
C ILE A 11 -32.64 -11.07 13.78
N ASP A 12 -33.20 -9.99 13.26
CA ASP A 12 -34.23 -9.20 13.94
C ASP A 12 -35.64 -9.80 13.78
N ALA A 13 -36.65 -9.09 14.31
CA ALA A 13 -38.06 -9.48 14.24
C ALA A 13 -38.61 -9.54 12.80
N GLU A 14 -37.97 -8.86 11.85
CA GLU A 14 -38.30 -8.90 10.42
C GLU A 14 -37.53 -10.01 9.67
N ASN A 15 -36.79 -10.85 10.38
CA ASN A 15 -35.87 -11.85 9.84
C ASN A 15 -34.70 -11.27 9.02
N ARG A 16 -34.32 -10.01 9.23
CA ARG A 16 -33.16 -9.41 8.54
C ARG A 16 -31.88 -9.73 9.30
N TYR A 17 -30.81 -10.00 8.56
CA TYR A 17 -29.49 -10.27 9.10
C TYR A 17 -28.89 -9.04 9.79
N LYS A 18 -28.41 -9.24 11.03
CA LYS A 18 -27.77 -8.21 11.84
C LYS A 18 -26.27 -8.44 11.93
N THR A 19 -25.85 -9.65 12.32
CA THR A 19 -24.44 -10.00 12.52
C THR A 19 -24.24 -11.51 12.64
N LEU A 20 -22.98 -11.96 12.71
CA LEU A 20 -22.59 -13.33 13.03
C LEU A 20 -21.96 -13.35 14.41
N VAL A 21 -22.46 -14.20 15.31
CA VAL A 21 -21.96 -14.30 16.68
C VAL A 21 -21.44 -15.70 16.99
N LEU A 22 -20.44 -15.76 17.87
CA LEU A 22 -19.96 -17.01 18.44
C LEU A 22 -20.78 -17.35 19.69
N VAL A 23 -21.33 -18.56 19.75
CA VAL A 23 -21.91 -19.13 20.95
C VAL A 23 -20.95 -20.18 21.49
N LEU A 24 -20.53 -20.01 22.74
CA LEU A 24 -19.66 -20.94 23.47
C LEU A 24 -20.41 -21.41 24.71
N GLU A 25 -20.58 -22.73 24.88
CA GLU A 25 -21.26 -23.32 26.04
C GLU A 25 -22.69 -22.76 26.26
N GLY A 26 -23.37 -22.38 25.18
CA GLY A 26 -24.73 -21.83 25.23
C GLY A 26 -24.81 -20.31 25.46
N HIS A 27 -23.68 -19.62 25.59
CA HIS A 27 -23.63 -18.17 25.79
C HIS A 27 -23.08 -17.46 24.55
N THR A 28 -23.75 -16.38 24.12
CA THR A 28 -23.25 -15.48 23.08
C THR A 28 -22.03 -14.72 23.58
N GLN A 29 -20.98 -14.68 22.77
CA GLN A 29 -19.75 -13.98 23.09
C GLN A 29 -19.76 -12.57 22.50
N TYR A 30 -19.45 -11.57 23.33
CA TYR A 30 -19.31 -10.16 22.94
C TYR A 30 -20.53 -9.55 22.22
N TYR A 31 -21.71 -10.14 22.39
CA TYR A 31 -22.95 -9.66 21.80
C TYR A 31 -24.13 -9.97 22.72
N GLU A 32 -24.96 -8.96 22.98
CA GLU A 32 -26.21 -9.07 23.72
C GLU A 32 -27.36 -8.91 22.73
N LEU A 33 -28.29 -9.86 22.71
CA LEU A 33 -29.44 -9.82 21.81
C LEU A 33 -30.37 -8.69 22.23
N ALA A 34 -30.69 -7.79 21.29
CA ALA A 34 -31.69 -6.76 21.50
C ALA A 34 -33.12 -7.35 21.47
N GLU A 35 -34.11 -6.55 21.90
CA GLU A 35 -35.51 -6.96 21.83
C GLU A 35 -35.92 -7.29 20.39
N GLY A 36 -36.50 -8.48 20.19
CA GLY A 36 -36.90 -8.99 18.88
C GLY A 36 -35.78 -9.67 18.09
N GLU A 37 -34.53 -9.65 18.56
CA GLU A 37 -33.44 -10.41 17.95
C GLU A 37 -33.44 -11.87 18.39
N ARG A 38 -33.01 -12.76 17.48
CA ARG A 38 -32.85 -14.18 17.76
C ARG A 38 -31.68 -14.80 17.01
N LEU A 39 -31.17 -15.88 17.57
CA LEU A 39 -30.17 -16.71 16.91
C LEU A 39 -30.83 -17.58 15.84
N LEU A 40 -30.18 -17.61 14.67
CA LEU A 40 -30.53 -18.44 13.54
C LEU A 40 -29.35 -19.35 13.21
N ASP A 41 -29.63 -20.65 13.23
CA ASP A 41 -28.71 -21.69 12.83
C ASP A 41 -28.75 -21.86 11.30
N ALA A 42 -28.15 -20.90 10.60
CA ALA A 42 -28.04 -20.87 9.15
C ALA A 42 -26.64 -20.38 8.75
N PRO A 43 -26.12 -20.79 7.57
CA PRO A 43 -24.89 -20.23 7.02
C PRO A 43 -25.02 -18.71 6.84
N ALA A 44 -23.91 -17.96 6.89
CA ALA A 44 -23.95 -16.51 6.72
C ALA A 44 -24.39 -16.11 5.28
N PRO A 45 -25.11 -14.98 5.09
CA PRO A 45 -25.73 -14.58 3.82
C PRO A 45 -24.81 -14.17 2.65
N GLY A 46 -23.48 -14.37 2.77
CA GLY A 46 -22.55 -14.05 1.68
C GLY A 46 -22.57 -12.57 1.29
N ASN A 47 -22.83 -12.28 0.01
CA ASN A 47 -22.74 -10.94 -0.61
C ASN A 47 -24.11 -10.25 -0.85
N LEU A 48 -25.18 -10.68 -0.16
CA LEU A 48 -26.53 -10.10 -0.32
C LEU A 48 -26.66 -8.73 0.37
N CYS A 49 -27.34 -7.79 -0.28
CA CYS A 49 -27.69 -6.50 0.32
C CYS A 49 -28.94 -6.64 1.21
N LYS A 50 -28.87 -6.20 2.47
CA LYS A 50 -29.92 -6.40 3.50
C LYS A 50 -30.51 -7.83 3.43
N PRO A 51 -29.72 -8.87 3.74
CA PRO A 51 -30.19 -10.24 3.65
C PRO A 51 -31.37 -10.50 4.58
N LYS A 52 -32.41 -11.17 4.08
CA LYS A 52 -33.58 -11.57 4.86
C LYS A 52 -33.78 -13.08 4.77
N TRP A 53 -34.04 -13.70 5.91
CA TRP A 53 -34.29 -15.14 5.98
C TRP A 53 -35.76 -15.44 5.65
N ASN A 54 -36.01 -16.25 4.61
CA ASN A 54 -37.35 -16.66 4.20
C ASN A 54 -37.86 -17.92 4.93
N GLY A 55 -37.04 -18.52 5.80
CA GLY A 55 -37.30 -19.81 6.45
C GLY A 55 -36.38 -20.93 5.97
N THR A 56 -35.88 -20.84 4.74
CA THR A 56 -35.06 -21.87 4.08
C THR A 56 -33.73 -21.32 3.56
N THR A 57 -33.72 -20.11 3.02
CA THR A 57 -32.56 -19.47 2.40
C THR A 57 -32.55 -17.97 2.66
N TRP A 58 -31.39 -17.35 2.44
CA TRP A 58 -31.26 -15.90 2.40
C TRP A 58 -31.74 -15.33 1.07
N GLU A 59 -32.47 -14.24 1.15
CA GLU A 59 -32.90 -13.45 -0.01
C GLU A 59 -32.46 -12.00 0.16
N GLU A 60 -32.12 -11.35 -0.95
CA GLU A 60 -31.88 -9.92 -0.99
C GLU A 60 -33.22 -9.20 -0.78
N SER A 61 -33.30 -8.36 0.27
CA SER A 61 -34.52 -7.63 0.61
C SER A 61 -34.38 -6.11 0.49
N ALA A 62 -33.24 -5.65 -0.02
CA ALA A 62 -33.02 -4.23 -0.28
C ALA A 62 -33.90 -3.78 -1.46
N THR A 63 -34.68 -2.73 -1.27
CA THR A 63 -35.41 -2.10 -2.39
C THR A 63 -34.47 -1.26 -3.25
N ALA A 64 -34.90 -0.91 -4.47
CA ALA A 64 -34.11 -0.03 -5.35
C ALA A 64 -33.81 1.32 -4.68
N GLU A 65 -34.75 1.84 -3.90
CA GLU A 65 -34.60 3.08 -3.13
C GLU A 65 -33.59 2.91 -1.99
N GLU A 66 -33.57 1.77 -1.31
CA GLU A 66 -32.61 1.51 -0.23
C GLU A 66 -31.18 1.28 -0.78
N ILE A 67 -31.05 0.64 -1.93
CA ILE A 67 -29.77 0.51 -2.64
C ILE A 67 -29.28 1.88 -3.08
N GLU A 68 -30.17 2.72 -3.60
CA GLU A 68 -29.84 4.10 -3.98
C GLU A 68 -29.46 4.93 -2.76
N ALA A 69 -30.20 4.84 -1.64
CA ALA A 69 -29.85 5.52 -0.40
C ALA A 69 -28.48 5.05 0.13
N TRP A 70 -28.22 3.74 0.14
CA TRP A 70 -26.90 3.20 0.52
C TRP A 70 -25.80 3.70 -0.41
N ARG A 71 -26.05 3.78 -1.73
CA ARG A 71 -25.10 4.36 -2.68
C ARG A 71 -24.84 5.84 -2.41
N GLN A 72 -25.88 6.61 -2.14
CA GLN A 72 -25.75 8.03 -1.79
C GLN A 72 -24.96 8.21 -0.49
N GLU A 73 -25.23 7.40 0.53
CA GLU A 73 -24.52 7.45 1.81
C GLU A 73 -23.05 7.00 1.73
N ASN A 74 -22.74 6.00 0.90
CA ASN A 74 -21.40 5.37 0.88
C ASN A 74 -20.50 5.87 -0.25
N PHE A 75 -21.09 6.27 -1.38
CA PHE A 75 -20.35 6.71 -2.56
C PHE A 75 -20.59 8.17 -2.93
N GLY A 76 -21.64 8.82 -2.40
CA GLY A 76 -21.92 10.25 -2.59
C GLY A 76 -22.04 10.67 -4.06
N HIS A 77 -23.26 10.88 -4.55
CA HIS A 77 -23.51 11.51 -5.87
C HIS A 77 -22.61 11.02 -7.02
N GLU A 78 -22.68 9.73 -7.39
CA GLU A 78 -22.16 9.28 -8.70
C GLU A 78 -23.00 9.84 -9.88
N THR A 79 -24.08 10.57 -9.57
CA THR A 79 -24.95 11.30 -10.51
C THR A 79 -24.72 12.81 -10.55
N GLU A 80 -23.68 13.34 -9.91
CA GLU A 80 -23.25 14.70 -10.21
C GLU A 80 -22.61 14.74 -11.60
N VAL A 81 -23.26 15.47 -12.51
CA VAL A 81 -22.70 15.93 -13.79
C VAL A 81 -21.21 16.21 -13.60
N PRO A 82 -20.31 15.63 -14.41
CA PRO A 82 -18.88 15.78 -14.18
C PRO A 82 -18.54 17.27 -14.05
N PRO A 83 -17.69 17.65 -13.07
CA PRO A 83 -17.33 19.04 -12.86
C PRO A 83 -16.92 19.65 -14.21
N VAL A 84 -17.33 20.89 -14.49
CA VAL A 84 -17.08 21.61 -15.77
C VAL A 84 -15.59 21.62 -16.14
N ASN A 85 -14.72 21.35 -15.18
CA ASN A 85 -13.34 20.94 -15.39
C ASN A 85 -13.04 19.74 -14.47
N PRO A 86 -13.14 18.49 -14.95
CA PRO A 86 -12.56 17.38 -14.22
C PRO A 86 -11.06 17.65 -14.30
N GLY A 87 -10.40 17.80 -13.15
CA GLY A 87 -8.93 17.87 -13.12
C GLY A 87 -8.31 16.73 -13.94
N PRO A 88 -6.97 16.74 -14.15
CA PRO A 88 -6.32 15.86 -15.11
C PRO A 88 -6.81 14.43 -14.96
N THR A 89 -7.34 13.90 -16.07
CA THR A 89 -7.87 12.56 -16.19
C THR A 89 -6.84 11.54 -15.73
N MET A 90 -7.28 10.35 -15.37
CA MET A 90 -6.36 9.28 -14.98
C MET A 90 -5.31 9.01 -16.06
N SER A 91 -5.70 9.08 -17.33
CA SER A 91 -4.80 8.97 -18.49
C SER A 91 -3.76 10.09 -18.55
N GLU A 92 -4.15 11.35 -18.30
CA GLU A 92 -3.21 12.48 -18.27
C GLU A 92 -2.23 12.39 -17.09
N ARG A 93 -2.69 11.87 -15.94
CA ARG A 93 -1.82 11.59 -14.78
C ARG A 93 -0.84 10.46 -15.08
N ILE A 94 -1.29 9.40 -15.76
CA ILE A 94 -0.43 8.29 -16.20
C ILE A 94 0.64 8.81 -17.16
N ALA A 95 0.26 9.57 -18.19
CA ALA A 95 1.22 10.15 -19.12
C ALA A 95 2.22 11.09 -18.44
N SER A 96 1.77 11.89 -17.45
CA SER A 96 2.66 12.74 -16.65
C SER A 96 3.66 11.91 -15.82
N LEU A 97 3.19 10.83 -15.19
CA LEU A 97 4.04 9.93 -14.41
C LEU A 97 5.06 9.19 -15.27
N GLU A 98 4.66 8.71 -16.45
CA GLU A 98 5.56 8.06 -17.42
C GLU A 98 6.66 9.02 -17.88
N LYS A 99 6.31 10.28 -18.15
CA LYS A 99 7.29 11.32 -18.49
C LYS A 99 8.26 11.57 -17.32
N GLN A 100 7.75 11.76 -16.11
CA GLN A 100 8.58 11.98 -14.92
C GLN A 100 9.53 10.80 -14.65
N LEU A 101 9.06 9.57 -14.84
CA LEU A 101 9.88 8.38 -14.71
C LEU A 101 11.01 8.36 -15.74
N THR A 102 10.70 8.71 -16.99
CA THR A 102 11.69 8.78 -18.08
C THR A 102 12.75 9.84 -17.80
N ASP A 103 12.32 11.05 -17.41
CA ASP A 103 13.23 12.16 -17.07
C ASP A 103 14.13 11.78 -15.88
N ALA A 104 13.57 11.13 -14.85
CA ALA A 104 14.34 10.68 -13.69
C ALA A 104 15.36 9.58 -14.05
N GLN A 105 14.99 8.63 -14.92
CA GLN A 105 15.90 7.59 -15.38
C GLN A 105 17.06 8.16 -16.20
N MET A 106 16.79 9.15 -17.06
CA MET A 106 17.82 9.84 -17.84
C MET A 106 18.76 10.64 -16.93
N ALA A 107 18.23 11.40 -15.98
CA ALA A 107 19.04 12.13 -15.01
C ALA A 107 19.92 11.20 -14.16
N MET A 108 19.40 10.02 -13.77
CA MET A 108 20.22 9.01 -13.08
C MET A 108 21.37 8.50 -13.97
N ALA A 109 21.12 8.22 -15.24
CA ALA A 109 22.16 7.76 -16.17
C ALA A 109 23.27 8.80 -16.34
N GLU A 110 22.92 10.07 -16.49
CA GLU A 110 23.88 11.19 -16.57
C GLU A 110 24.72 11.30 -15.30
N ILE A 111 24.11 11.16 -14.12
CA ILE A 111 24.83 11.17 -12.84
C ILE A 111 25.81 10.00 -12.74
N TYR A 112 25.44 8.80 -13.18
CA TYR A 112 26.34 7.64 -13.17
C TYR A 112 27.56 7.88 -14.07
N GLU A 113 27.34 8.32 -15.31
CA GLU A 113 28.44 8.64 -16.24
C GLU A 113 29.36 9.73 -15.68
N GLN A 114 28.79 10.79 -15.11
CA GLN A 114 29.58 11.87 -14.52
C GLN A 114 30.37 11.40 -13.29
N THR A 115 29.80 10.50 -12.49
CA THR A 115 30.48 9.91 -11.34
C THR A 115 31.66 9.04 -11.79
N GLU A 116 31.48 8.21 -12.82
CA GLU A 116 32.54 7.36 -13.37
C GLU A 116 33.70 8.21 -13.94
N ASN A 117 33.37 9.27 -14.69
CA ASN A 117 34.36 10.19 -15.23
C ASN A 117 35.13 10.90 -14.11
N THR A 118 34.41 11.44 -13.11
CA THR A 118 35.03 12.10 -11.95
C THR A 118 35.92 11.14 -11.16
N SER A 119 35.49 9.89 -10.97
CA SER A 119 36.29 8.87 -10.30
C SER A 119 37.58 8.55 -11.06
N THR A 120 37.52 8.52 -12.39
CA THR A 120 38.68 8.29 -13.25
C THR A 120 39.67 9.44 -13.15
N ASP A 121 39.18 10.69 -13.20
CA ASP A 121 40.01 11.89 -13.07
C ASP A 121 40.73 11.97 -11.71
N ILE A 122 40.01 11.63 -10.62
CA ILE A 122 40.59 11.57 -9.28
C ILE A 122 41.69 10.51 -9.21
N MET A 123 41.47 9.33 -9.80
CA MET A 123 42.46 8.26 -9.80
C MET A 123 43.72 8.65 -10.57
N LEU A 124 43.57 9.32 -11.72
CA LEU A 124 44.69 9.81 -12.51
C LEU A 124 45.50 10.87 -11.75
N ALA A 125 44.81 11.86 -11.16
CA ALA A 125 45.47 12.88 -10.35
C ALA A 125 46.21 12.26 -9.16
N GLN A 126 45.63 11.24 -8.51
CA GLN A 126 46.28 10.53 -7.42
C GLN A 126 47.55 9.81 -7.91
N ALA A 127 47.52 9.14 -9.06
CA ALA A 127 48.70 8.48 -9.64
C ALA A 127 49.84 9.48 -9.91
N GLU A 128 49.53 10.64 -10.51
CA GLU A 128 50.52 11.69 -10.75
C GLU A 128 51.14 12.24 -9.46
N THR A 129 50.34 12.36 -8.38
CA THR A 129 50.86 12.81 -7.09
C THR A 129 51.82 11.81 -6.46
N TYR A 130 51.54 10.50 -6.57
CA TYR A 130 52.46 9.47 -6.08
C TYR A 130 53.77 9.44 -6.88
N GLU A 131 53.71 9.57 -8.21
CA GLU A 131 54.92 9.64 -9.04
C GLU A 131 55.81 10.81 -8.64
N LYS A 132 55.21 12.00 -8.43
CA LYS A 132 55.94 13.19 -7.97
C LYS A 132 56.54 13.00 -6.58
N ALA A 133 55.83 12.36 -5.66
CA ALA A 133 56.33 12.08 -4.32
C ALA A 133 57.53 11.12 -4.35
N LEU A 134 57.46 10.04 -5.15
CA LEU A 134 58.55 9.09 -5.32
C LEU A 134 59.79 9.76 -5.94
N ALA A 135 59.59 10.62 -6.94
CA ALA A 135 60.68 11.39 -7.54
C ALA A 135 61.33 12.37 -6.54
N LEU A 136 60.54 12.96 -5.65
CA LEU A 136 61.03 13.83 -4.57
C LEU A 136 61.85 13.02 -3.54
N GLU A 137 61.34 11.88 -3.10
CA GLU A 137 62.04 10.97 -2.17
C GLU A 137 63.40 10.53 -2.74
N THR A 138 63.43 10.08 -3.99
CA THR A 138 64.67 9.72 -4.70
C THR A 138 65.67 10.88 -4.72
N ARG A 139 65.18 12.12 -4.93
CA ARG A 139 66.03 13.31 -4.93
C ARG A 139 66.55 13.65 -3.54
N ILE A 140 65.73 13.47 -2.49
CA ILE A 140 66.15 13.67 -1.09
C ILE A 140 67.24 12.66 -0.72
N GLU A 141 67.05 11.37 -1.00
CA GLU A 141 68.06 10.33 -0.74
C GLU A 141 69.40 10.63 -1.44
N THR A 142 69.34 11.12 -2.68
CA THR A 142 70.54 11.50 -3.43
C THR A 142 71.28 12.68 -2.79
N LEU A 143 70.56 13.63 -2.21
CA LEU A 143 71.15 14.80 -1.52
C LEU A 143 71.71 14.41 -0.15
N GLU A 144 71.00 13.58 0.62
CA GLU A 144 71.43 13.12 1.95
C GLU A 144 72.65 12.17 1.86
N GLY A 145 72.71 11.30 0.85
CA GLY A 145 73.88 10.45 0.59
C GLY A 145 75.11 11.21 0.08
N GLY A 146 74.97 12.48 -0.30
CA GLY A 146 76.05 13.36 -0.75
C GLY A 146 76.79 14.09 0.37
N GLU A 147 76.22 14.19 1.58
CA GLU A 147 76.80 14.95 2.70
C GLU A 147 77.81 14.17 3.56
N THR A 148 78.00 12.85 3.36
CA THR A 148 78.94 12.06 4.17
C THR A 148 80.38 12.02 3.66
N ASN A 149 80.75 12.79 2.64
CA ASN A 149 82.12 12.87 2.12
C ASN A 149 82.64 14.31 2.11
N GLY A 150 82.88 14.87 3.31
CA GLY A 150 83.58 16.13 3.53
C GLY A 150 84.68 15.96 4.57
#